data_AF-A0A1B7N099-F1
#
_entry.id   AF-A0A1B7N099-F1
#
_cell.length_a   1.000
_cell.length_b   1.000
_cell.length_c   1.000
_cell.angle_alpha   90.00
_cell.angle_beta   90.00
_cell.angle_gamma   90.00
#
_symmetry.space_group_name_H-M   'P 1'
#
loop_
_entity.id
_entity.type
_entity.pdbx_description
1 polymer ?
#
loop_
_entity_poly.entity_id
_entity_poly.type
_entity_poly.pdbx_seq_one_letter_code
_entity_poly.pdbx_strand_id
1 'polypeptide(L)'
;MSYPEVHIEHARTTCDFMNAGFVIDEYSDVSGECEVREQKNIIIDALRNHHKPRPKEEWVGGEILRQWEHTIPYASVQSQKWFIAAFDKTLEEQAREDDGHNIVTIAMHKLDTDVNSAMLWVANHCTDLEKKLLEAMEDVSQWGQPIDSQSERYFGTKGEEIKRQR
;
A
#
# COMPACT_ATOMS: atom_id res chain seq x y z
N MET A 1 -6.93 1.25 14.77
CA MET A 1 -6.47 0.06 14.02
C MET A 1 -7.34 -0.08 12.79
N SER A 2 -6.75 -0.16 11.61
CA SER A 2 -7.47 -0.15 10.32
C SER A 2 -8.35 -1.38 10.09
N TYR A 3 -8.09 -2.50 10.80
CA TYR A 3 -8.88 -3.73 10.73
C TYR A 3 -9.13 -4.27 12.15
N PRO A 4 -10.19 -3.83 12.86
CA PRO A 4 -10.42 -4.23 14.26
C PRO A 4 -10.82 -5.70 14.44
N GLU A 5 -11.34 -6.35 13.40
CA GLU A 5 -11.80 -7.75 13.42
C GLU A 5 -10.78 -8.73 12.81
N VAL A 6 -9.56 -8.27 12.55
CA VAL A 6 -8.54 -9.08 11.90
C VAL A 6 -7.97 -10.14 12.86
N HIS A 7 -7.77 -11.35 12.35
CA HIS A 7 -7.14 -12.42 13.12
C HIS A 7 -5.64 -12.11 13.34
N ILE A 8 -5.06 -12.57 14.45
CA ILE A 8 -3.73 -12.12 14.90
C ILE A 8 -2.59 -12.43 13.90
N GLU A 9 -2.67 -13.55 13.17
CA GLU A 9 -1.70 -13.95 12.14
C GLU A 9 -1.78 -13.03 10.91
N HIS A 10 -2.98 -12.59 10.54
CA HIS A 10 -3.15 -11.58 9.49
C HIS A 10 -2.63 -10.21 9.96
N ALA A 11 -2.87 -9.84 11.23
CA ALA A 11 -2.34 -8.60 11.80
C ALA A 11 -0.80 -8.58 11.78
N ARG A 12 -0.17 -9.70 12.17
CA ARG A 12 1.30 -9.88 12.12
C ARG A 12 1.83 -9.73 10.71
N THR A 13 1.19 -10.39 9.74
CA THR A 13 1.51 -10.25 8.32
C THR A 13 1.47 -8.79 7.86
N THR A 14 0.42 -8.05 8.25
CA THR A 14 0.31 -6.62 7.93
C THR A 14 1.41 -5.80 8.62
N CYS A 15 1.73 -6.08 9.89
CA CYS A 15 2.82 -5.41 10.60
C CYS A 15 4.18 -5.67 9.96
N ASP A 16 4.49 -6.92 9.62
CA ASP A 16 5.75 -7.30 8.99
C ASP A 16 5.90 -6.62 7.62
N PHE A 17 4.81 -6.54 6.84
CA PHE A 17 4.80 -5.82 5.58
C PHE A 17 4.97 -4.31 5.76
N MET A 18 4.28 -3.68 6.73
CA MET A 18 4.44 -2.26 7.01
C MET A 18 5.88 -1.93 7.43
N ASN A 19 6.50 -2.77 8.26
CA ASN A 19 7.90 -2.61 8.67
C ASN A 19 8.84 -2.75 7.47
N ALA A 20 8.59 -3.73 6.58
CA ALA A 20 9.35 -3.86 5.35
C ALA A 20 9.19 -2.63 4.44
N GLY A 21 7.98 -2.06 4.36
CA GLY A 21 7.70 -0.81 3.65
C GLY A 21 8.60 0.33 4.13
N PHE A 22 8.71 0.55 5.44
CA PHE A 22 9.61 1.59 5.99
C PHE A 22 11.08 1.35 5.64
N VAL A 23 11.54 0.09 5.67
CA VAL A 23 12.92 -0.23 5.27
C VAL A 23 13.16 0.08 3.80
N ILE A 24 12.20 -0.25 2.93
CA ILE A 24 12.29 0.03 1.50
C ILE A 24 12.33 1.54 1.26
N ASP A 25 11.43 2.29 1.90
CA ASP A 25 11.30 3.75 1.80
C ASP A 25 12.62 4.45 2.17
N GLU A 26 13.14 4.18 3.38
CA GLU A 26 14.37 4.81 3.90
C GLU A 26 15.60 4.52 3.03
N TYR A 27 15.74 3.29 2.51
CA TYR A 27 16.85 2.98 1.60
C TYR A 27 16.67 3.68 0.26
N SER A 28 15.45 3.69 -0.28
CA SER A 28 15.19 4.30 -1.59
C SER A 28 15.40 5.81 -1.59
N ASP A 29 15.11 6.50 -0.49
CA ASP A 29 15.26 7.96 -0.34
C ASP A 29 16.73 8.43 -0.41
N VAL A 30 17.68 7.53 -0.13
CA VAL A 30 19.13 7.82 -0.16
C VAL A 30 19.87 7.09 -1.28
N SER A 31 19.16 6.28 -2.06
CA SER A 31 19.70 5.50 -3.18
C SER A 31 19.48 6.24 -4.50
N GLY A 32 20.36 6.06 -5.47
CA GLY A 32 20.09 6.53 -6.84
C GLY A 32 19.18 5.57 -7.61
N GLU A 33 18.52 6.05 -8.67
CA GLU A 33 17.66 5.26 -9.58
C GLU A 33 18.16 3.82 -9.86
N CYS A 34 19.44 3.65 -10.21
CA CYS A 34 20.00 2.33 -10.54
C CYS A 34 19.96 1.36 -9.35
N GLU A 35 20.24 1.87 -8.14
CA GLU A 35 20.25 1.10 -6.91
C GLU A 35 18.82 0.79 -6.44
N VAL A 36 17.89 1.76 -6.53
CA VAL A 36 16.45 1.53 -6.26
C VAL A 36 15.89 0.45 -7.18
N ARG A 37 16.28 0.45 -8.46
CA ARG A 37 15.86 -0.57 -9.42
C ARG A 37 16.45 -1.95 -9.10
N GLU A 38 17.67 -2.01 -8.57
CA GLU A 38 18.26 -3.26 -8.09
C GLU A 38 17.53 -3.79 -6.84
N GLN A 39 17.27 -2.92 -5.86
CA GLN A 39 16.47 -3.22 -4.66
C GLN A 39 15.09 -3.76 -5.04
N LYS A 40 14.40 -3.12 -5.99
CA LYS A 40 13.13 -3.59 -6.56
C LYS A 40 13.25 -5.01 -7.12
N ASN A 41 14.27 -5.29 -7.91
CA ASN A 41 14.44 -6.62 -8.52
C ASN A 41 14.65 -7.70 -7.45
N ILE A 42 15.42 -7.40 -6.40
CA ILE A 42 15.62 -8.27 -5.25
C ILE A 42 14.30 -8.53 -4.52
N ILE A 43 13.52 -7.49 -4.26
CA ILE A 43 12.19 -7.55 -3.63
C ILE A 43 11.25 -8.47 -4.42
N ILE A 44 11.12 -8.22 -5.73
CA ILE A 44 10.21 -8.99 -6.58
C ILE A 44 10.67 -10.45 -6.73
N ASP A 45 11.99 -10.70 -6.80
CA ASP A 45 12.54 -12.06 -6.77
C ASP A 45 12.21 -12.76 -5.44
N ALA A 46 12.38 -12.08 -4.30
CA ALA A 46 12.09 -12.65 -2.98
C ALA A 46 10.60 -13.01 -2.81
N LEU A 47 9.69 -12.14 -3.28
CA LEU A 47 8.24 -12.41 -3.21
C LEU A 47 7.83 -13.59 -4.10
N ARG A 48 8.42 -13.71 -5.30
CA ARG A 48 8.13 -14.80 -6.25
C ARG A 48 8.80 -16.11 -5.86
N ASN A 49 9.97 -16.05 -5.21
CA ASN A 49 10.83 -17.18 -4.88
C ASN A 49 11.12 -17.26 -3.37
N HIS A 50 10.09 -17.14 -2.52
CA HIS A 50 10.24 -17.04 -1.05
C HIS A 50 10.90 -18.27 -0.39
N HIS A 51 10.92 -19.44 -1.04
CA HIS A 51 11.62 -20.62 -0.51
C HIS A 51 13.13 -20.59 -0.79
N LYS A 52 13.61 -19.70 -1.66
CA LYS A 52 15.02 -19.60 -2.06
C LYS A 52 15.80 -18.83 -0.98
N PRO A 53 16.83 -19.42 -0.36
CA PRO A 53 17.72 -18.68 0.54
C PRO A 53 18.38 -17.50 -0.18
N ARG A 54 18.49 -16.35 0.49
CA ARG A 54 19.11 -15.16 -0.10
C ARG A 54 20.64 -15.22 0.03
N PRO A 55 21.40 -14.71 -0.96
CA PRO A 55 22.85 -14.59 -0.86
C PRO A 55 23.27 -13.68 0.31
N LYS A 56 24.41 -13.96 0.95
CA LYS A 56 24.89 -13.17 2.11
C LYS A 56 25.28 -11.73 1.79
N GLU A 57 25.66 -11.47 0.54
CA GLU A 57 26.08 -10.14 0.06
C GLU A 57 24.92 -9.36 -0.55
N GLU A 58 23.73 -9.96 -0.60
CA GLU A 58 22.54 -9.28 -1.10
C GLU A 58 21.99 -8.29 -0.05
N TRP A 59 21.36 -7.22 -0.51
CA TRP A 59 20.66 -6.28 0.33
C TRP A 59 19.62 -6.97 1.23
N VAL A 60 19.58 -6.55 2.51
CA VAL A 60 18.78 -7.16 3.58
C VAL A 60 17.27 -7.20 3.28
N GLY A 61 16.78 -6.29 2.45
CA GLY A 61 15.37 -6.26 2.02
C GLY A 61 14.91 -7.57 1.38
N GLY A 62 15.81 -8.30 0.71
CA GLY A 62 15.52 -9.63 0.16
C GLY A 62 15.15 -10.66 1.24
N GLU A 63 15.86 -10.69 2.38
CA GLU A 63 15.55 -11.64 3.46
C GLU A 63 14.31 -11.21 4.26
N ILE A 64 14.10 -9.90 4.42
CA ILE A 64 12.89 -9.36 5.05
C ILE A 64 11.65 -9.80 4.27
N LEU A 65 11.66 -9.61 2.94
CA LEU A 65 10.51 -10.00 2.11
C LEU A 65 10.43 -11.49 1.82
N ARG A 66 11.50 -12.26 2.03
CA ARG A 66 11.43 -13.73 2.00
C ARG A 66 10.45 -14.26 3.06
N GLN A 67 10.29 -13.56 4.19
CA GLN A 67 9.33 -13.90 5.24
C GLN A 67 7.86 -13.81 4.79
N TRP A 68 7.60 -13.30 3.57
CA TRP A 68 6.31 -13.41 2.88
C TRP A 68 5.77 -14.85 2.82
N GLU A 69 6.64 -15.86 2.95
CA GLU A 69 6.25 -17.27 3.10
C GLU A 69 5.13 -17.49 4.14
N HIS A 70 5.16 -16.76 5.26
CA HIS A 70 4.15 -16.88 6.31
C HIS A 70 2.76 -16.38 5.90
N THR A 71 2.65 -15.62 4.81
CA THR A 71 1.40 -15.03 4.33
C THR A 71 0.66 -15.94 3.36
N ILE A 72 1.37 -16.88 2.73
CA ILE A 72 0.86 -17.80 1.71
C ILE A 72 -0.36 -18.60 2.18
N PRO A 73 -0.41 -19.14 3.41
CA PRO A 73 -1.57 -19.90 3.87
C PRO A 73 -2.87 -19.07 3.92
N TYR A 74 -2.75 -17.74 3.98
CA TYR A 74 -3.84 -16.81 4.22
C TYR A 74 -4.25 -16.01 2.96
N ALA A 75 -3.42 -16.03 1.91
CA ALA A 75 -3.66 -15.30 0.68
C ALA A 75 -3.95 -16.27 -0.47
N SER A 76 -5.07 -16.06 -1.18
CA SER A 76 -5.35 -16.84 -2.38
C SER A 76 -4.25 -16.66 -3.43
N VAL A 77 -4.01 -17.68 -4.26
CA VAL A 77 -3.03 -17.61 -5.36
C VAL A 77 -3.28 -16.39 -6.26
N GLN A 78 -4.56 -16.06 -6.48
CA GLN A 78 -4.93 -14.89 -7.27
C GLN A 78 -4.55 -13.59 -6.52
N SER A 79 -4.90 -13.46 -5.24
CA SER A 79 -4.54 -12.30 -4.41
C SER A 79 -3.03 -12.08 -4.36
N GLN A 80 -2.23 -13.15 -4.22
CA GLN A 80 -0.76 -13.06 -4.26
C GLN A 80 -0.26 -12.52 -5.61
N LYS A 81 -0.81 -13.00 -6.73
CA LYS A 81 -0.46 -12.49 -8.07
C LYS A 81 -0.78 -11.02 -8.24
N TRP A 82 -1.98 -10.58 -7.85
CA TRP A 82 -2.38 -9.18 -7.92
C TRP A 82 -1.52 -8.29 -7.04
N PHE A 83 -1.22 -8.75 -5.83
CA PHE A 83 -0.35 -8.04 -4.90
C PHE A 83 1.06 -7.85 -5.49
N ILE A 84 1.70 -8.92 -5.96
CA ILE A 84 3.05 -8.84 -6.54
C ILE A 84 3.07 -7.91 -7.76
N ALA A 85 2.04 -7.97 -8.61
CA ALA A 85 1.95 -7.09 -9.77
C ALA A 85 1.76 -5.62 -9.39
N ALA A 86 0.90 -5.33 -8.41
CA ALA A 86 0.69 -3.97 -7.92
C ALA A 86 1.97 -3.42 -7.25
N PHE A 87 2.64 -4.24 -6.45
CA PHE A 87 3.85 -3.83 -5.74
C PHE A 87 5.03 -3.60 -6.71
N ASP A 88 5.20 -4.45 -7.73
CA ASP A 88 6.17 -4.26 -8.82
C ASP A 88 5.94 -2.90 -9.52
N LYS A 89 4.67 -2.55 -9.79
CA LYS A 89 4.33 -1.25 -10.39
C LYS A 89 4.70 -0.07 -9.48
N THR A 90 4.38 -0.14 -8.19
CA THR A 90 4.72 0.94 -7.24
C THR A 90 6.23 1.13 -7.10
N LEU A 91 6.99 0.04 -6.97
CA LEU A 91 8.45 0.12 -6.89
C LEU A 91 9.09 0.60 -8.20
N GLU A 92 8.48 0.30 -9.35
CA GLU A 92 8.92 0.83 -10.64
C GLU A 92 8.70 2.35 -10.73
N GLU A 93 7.57 2.85 -10.20
CA GLU A 93 7.29 4.28 -10.12
C GLU A 93 8.31 4.97 -9.19
N GLN A 94 8.60 4.37 -8.04
CA GLN A 94 9.60 4.86 -7.09
C GLN A 94 11.02 4.87 -7.68
N ALA A 95 11.38 3.87 -8.48
CA ALA A 95 12.67 3.80 -9.17
C ALA A 95 12.81 4.78 -10.35
N ARG A 96 11.78 5.55 -10.72
CA ARG A 96 11.84 6.48 -11.86
C ARG A 96 12.11 7.93 -11.46
N GLU A 97 12.20 8.24 -10.17
CA GLU A 97 12.49 9.58 -9.63
C GLU A 97 11.72 10.70 -10.34
N ASP A 98 10.52 11.03 -9.86
CA ASP A 98 10.04 12.41 -9.96
C ASP A 98 10.02 12.94 -8.53
N ASP A 99 10.82 13.98 -8.24
CA ASP A 99 11.01 14.65 -6.94
C ASP A 99 9.71 15.21 -6.30
N GLY A 100 8.54 14.77 -6.76
CA GLY A 100 7.20 15.16 -6.34
C GLY A 100 6.49 14.15 -5.42
N HIS A 101 7.16 13.18 -4.80
CA HIS A 101 6.44 12.17 -3.98
C HIS A 101 5.80 12.69 -2.69
N ASN A 102 5.97 13.98 -2.36
CA ASN A 102 5.20 14.64 -1.31
C ASN A 102 4.16 15.61 -1.91
N ILE A 103 2.88 15.29 -1.71
CA ILE A 103 1.75 16.14 -2.13
C ILE A 103 1.85 17.58 -1.60
N VAL A 104 2.50 17.78 -0.44
CA VAL A 104 2.77 19.09 0.14
C VAL A 104 3.78 19.85 -0.71
N THR A 105 4.90 19.22 -1.07
CA THR A 105 5.91 19.80 -1.96
C THR A 105 5.31 20.14 -3.31
N ILE A 106 4.51 19.23 -3.91
CA ILE A 106 3.77 19.50 -5.14
C ILE A 106 2.84 20.70 -4.97
N ALA A 107 2.08 20.77 -3.88
CA ALA A 107 1.15 21.86 -3.62
C ALA A 107 1.88 23.20 -3.44
N MET A 108 3.01 23.21 -2.73
CA MET A 108 3.86 24.40 -2.57
C MET A 108 4.32 24.93 -3.93
N HIS A 109 4.84 24.05 -4.81
CA HIS A 109 5.33 24.46 -6.13
C HIS A 109 4.21 24.86 -7.09
N LYS A 110 3.10 24.12 -7.13
CA LYS A 110 2.00 24.39 -8.07
C LYS A 110 1.16 25.59 -7.69
N LEU A 111 1.00 25.85 -6.39
CA LEU A 111 0.18 26.94 -5.87
C LEU A 111 1.01 28.18 -5.50
N ASP A 112 2.34 28.10 -5.67
CA ASP A 112 3.30 29.15 -5.27
C ASP A 112 3.05 29.63 -3.83
N THR A 113 3.10 28.70 -2.89
CA THR A 113 2.65 28.93 -1.51
C THR A 113 3.58 28.34 -0.46
N ASP A 114 3.46 28.79 0.78
CA ASP A 114 4.24 28.28 1.90
C ASP A 114 3.72 26.93 2.41
N VAL A 115 4.53 26.25 3.23
CA VAL A 115 4.21 24.90 3.73
C VAL A 115 2.90 24.84 4.51
N ASN A 116 2.52 25.85 5.28
CA ASN A 116 1.27 25.81 6.05
C ASN A 116 0.05 25.93 5.14
N SER A 117 0.14 26.82 4.15
CA SER A 117 -0.91 27.01 3.14
C SER A 117 -1.06 25.77 2.26
N ALA A 118 0.05 25.13 1.87
CA ALA A 118 0.04 23.85 1.17
C ALA A 118 -0.58 22.72 2.02
N MET A 119 -0.21 22.62 3.30
CA MET A 119 -0.79 21.64 4.22
C MET A 119 -2.30 21.85 4.40
N LEU A 120 -2.76 23.11 4.51
CA LEU A 120 -4.19 23.42 4.57
C LEU A 120 -4.91 23.01 3.30
N TRP A 121 -4.32 23.26 2.13
CA TRP A 121 -4.86 22.80 0.85
C TRP A 121 -4.98 21.28 0.79
N VAL A 122 -3.93 20.55 1.20
CA VAL A 122 -3.92 19.08 1.24
C VAL A 122 -5.02 18.57 2.17
N ALA A 123 -5.17 19.14 3.37
CA ALA A 123 -6.22 18.74 4.31
C ALA A 123 -7.64 18.95 3.75
N ASN A 124 -7.89 20.09 3.11
CA ASN A 124 -9.17 20.36 2.45
C ASN A 124 -9.40 19.39 1.29
N HIS A 125 -8.37 19.13 0.48
CA HIS A 125 -8.45 18.20 -0.64
C HIS A 125 -8.75 16.76 -0.18
N CYS A 126 -8.09 16.29 0.88
CA CYS A 126 -8.37 14.99 1.49
C CYS A 126 -9.83 14.91 2.00
N THR A 127 -10.34 15.99 2.59
CA THR A 127 -11.75 16.06 3.05
C THR A 127 -12.74 15.98 1.89
N ASP A 128 -12.46 16.69 0.79
CA ASP A 128 -13.29 16.63 -0.43
C ASP A 128 -13.25 15.25 -1.09
N LEU A 129 -12.09 14.60 -1.13
CA LEU A 129 -11.95 13.23 -1.64
C LEU A 129 -12.69 12.22 -0.77
N GLU A 130 -12.61 12.36 0.56
CA GLU A 130 -13.39 11.55 1.48
C GLU A 130 -14.88 11.69 1.18
N LYS A 131 -15.40 12.92 1.08
CA LYS A 131 -16.81 13.15 0.77
C LYS A 131 -17.23 12.48 -0.54
N LYS A 132 -16.45 12.64 -1.61
CA LYS A 132 -16.72 12.01 -2.92
C LYS A 132 -16.69 10.48 -2.84
N LEU A 133 -15.77 9.93 -2.06
CA LEU A 133 -15.70 8.49 -1.84
C LEU A 133 -16.96 7.99 -1.14
N LEU A 134 -17.39 8.67 -0.07
CA LEU A 134 -18.62 8.32 0.67
C LEU A 134 -19.86 8.39 -0.24
N GLU A 135 -20.01 9.47 -1.03
CA GLU A 135 -21.08 9.63 -2.01
C GLU A 135 -21.07 8.49 -3.05
N ALA A 136 -19.90 8.15 -3.61
CA ALA A 136 -19.77 7.05 -4.56
C ALA A 136 -20.08 5.67 -3.95
N MET A 137 -19.84 5.51 -2.65
CA MET A 137 -20.16 4.28 -1.93
C MET A 137 -21.66 4.07 -1.75
N GLU A 138 -22.47 5.14 -1.69
CA GLU A 138 -23.94 5.05 -1.64
C GLU A 138 -24.54 4.48 -2.94
N ASP A 139 -23.87 4.73 -4.07
CA ASP A 139 -24.25 4.29 -5.40
C ASP A 139 -23.73 2.89 -5.76
N VAL A 140 -22.95 2.25 -4.88
CA VAL A 140 -22.49 0.88 -5.10
C VAL A 140 -23.69 -0.05 -5.21
N SER A 141 -23.80 -0.71 -6.36
CA SER A 141 -24.89 -1.63 -6.66
C SER A 141 -24.91 -2.81 -5.69
N GLN A 142 -26.10 -3.25 -5.33
CA GLN A 142 -26.27 -4.54 -4.65
C GLN A 142 -26.17 -5.65 -5.71
N TRP A 143 -25.19 -6.54 -5.54
CA TRP A 143 -24.93 -7.64 -6.44
C TRP A 143 -25.52 -8.98 -5.95
N GLY A 144 -26.04 -8.99 -4.72
CA GLY A 144 -26.58 -10.16 -4.06
C GLY A 144 -25.52 -10.90 -3.23
N GLN A 145 -26.00 -11.73 -2.30
CA GLN A 145 -25.12 -12.55 -1.47
C GLN A 145 -24.43 -13.64 -2.31
N PRO A 146 -23.15 -13.97 -2.04
CA PRO A 146 -22.31 -13.49 -0.94
C PRO A 146 -21.45 -12.26 -1.26
N ILE A 147 -21.65 -11.62 -2.42
CA ILE A 147 -20.78 -10.51 -2.88
C ILE A 147 -20.98 -9.29 -2.00
N ASP A 148 -22.23 -8.98 -1.67
CA ASP A 148 -22.55 -7.80 -0.83
C ASP A 148 -21.85 -7.86 0.54
N SER A 149 -21.79 -9.02 1.19
CA SER A 149 -21.10 -9.19 2.49
C SER A 149 -19.57 -9.13 2.37
N GLN A 150 -19.01 -9.54 1.23
CA GLN A 150 -17.57 -9.38 0.96
C GLN A 150 -17.22 -7.92 0.68
N SER A 151 -18.07 -7.20 -0.06
CA SER A 151 -17.91 -5.77 -0.31
C SER A 151 -17.99 -4.96 0.99
N GLU A 152 -18.96 -5.28 1.85
CA GLU A 152 -19.08 -4.74 3.22
C GLU A 152 -17.78 -4.87 4.01
N ARG A 153 -17.26 -6.09 4.08
CA ARG A 153 -16.00 -6.37 4.75
C ARG A 153 -14.80 -5.66 4.11
N TYR A 154 -14.78 -5.52 2.78
CA TYR A 154 -13.71 -4.85 2.04
C TYR A 154 -13.67 -3.34 2.32
N PHE A 155 -14.82 -2.69 2.36
CA PHE A 155 -14.92 -1.27 2.69
C PHE A 155 -14.72 -0.98 4.19
N GLY A 156 -14.82 -2.01 5.03
CA GLY A 156 -14.53 -1.95 6.47
C GLY A 156 -15.56 -1.13 7.26
N THR A 157 -15.23 -0.83 8.52
CA THR A 157 -16.16 -0.14 9.46
C THR A 157 -16.69 1.19 8.95
N LYS A 158 -15.93 1.91 8.11
CA LYS A 158 -16.36 3.20 7.54
C LYS A 158 -17.37 3.03 6.41
N GLY A 159 -17.32 1.93 5.64
CA GLY A 159 -18.37 1.56 4.70
C GLY A 159 -19.64 1.03 5.37
N GLU A 160 -19.49 0.33 6.50
CA GLU A 160 -20.60 -0.12 7.35
C GLU A 160 -21.40 1.03 7.96
N GLU A 161 -20.72 2.10 8.42
CA GLU A 161 -21.36 3.29 8.99
C GLU A 161 -22.27 4.02 7.99
N ILE A 162 -21.89 4.06 6.71
CA ILE A 162 -22.69 4.66 5.62
C ILE A 162 -23.92 3.79 5.32
N LYS A 163 -23.74 2.47 5.24
CA LYS A 163 -24.84 1.54 4.95
C LYS A 163 -25.89 1.48 6.06
N ARG A 164 -25.51 1.65 7.33
CA ARG A 164 -26.45 1.68 8.48
C ARG A 164 -27.40 2.89 8.49
N GLN A 165 -27.14 3.92 7.70
CA GLN A 165 -28.03 5.08 7.56
C GLN A 165 -29.05 4.95 6.41
N ARG A 166 -29.06 3.80 5.72
CA ARG A 166 -30.04 3.42 4.70
C ARG A 166 -31.14 2.53 5.28
#